data_AF-A0A5S9YH88-F1
#
_entry.id   AF-A0A5S9YH88-F1
#
_cell.length_a   1.000
_cell.length_b   1.000
_cell.length_c   1.000
_cell.angle_alpha   90.00
_cell.angle_beta   90.00
_cell.angle_gamma   90.00
#
_symmetry.space_group_name_H-M   'P 1'
#
loop_
_entity.id
_entity.type
_entity.pdbx_description
1 polymer ?
#
loop_
_entity_poly.entity_id
_entity_poly.type
_entity_poly.pdbx_seq_one_letter_code
_entity_poly.pdbx_strand_id
1 'polypeptide(L)'
;MGKLATLNGILKDEASQMKLNAVHLCSSVNAKTIDLALLKATSHTSNNPPSDKYVTFLQSTIDTCYGPDTVDAILHRLRVTTDVCVAAKCLILLHKMVKSESGYNGEDSLRNNINHRTLIYTQGGSNLKLNDLNVNSSRFTRELTPWVQWYKQYLDCYLSIAEVLGITPNIKEKNEDKRLETQRVSSYPMDCILKQIDFLVELFEHISDRPKAPQSKLNKIVIEMTELMVQDYFSAIRLMRIRFEELNVRVAKPNELVPVLEKLENCKEGLSEFSWRSKYLIADFWYLVSKLKDM
;
A
#
# COMPACT_ATOMS: atom_id res chain seq x y z
N MET A 1 -33.02 2.85 8.66
CA MET A 1 -32.48 2.36 7.37
C MET A 1 -31.40 1.27 7.50
N GLY A 2 -30.76 1.05 8.66
CA GLY A 2 -29.65 0.07 8.78
C GLY A 2 -30.02 -1.42 8.56
N LYS A 3 -31.20 -1.87 9.03
CA LYS A 3 -31.57 -3.31 8.99
C LYS A 3 -31.68 -3.89 7.57
N LEU A 4 -32.22 -3.14 6.61
CA LEU A 4 -32.37 -3.60 5.22
C LEU A 4 -31.03 -3.69 4.48
N ALA A 5 -30.13 -2.73 4.70
CA ALA A 5 -28.78 -2.77 4.14
C ALA A 5 -27.97 -3.94 4.71
N THR A 6 -28.09 -4.20 6.01
CA THR A 6 -27.46 -5.35 6.67
C THR A 6 -27.99 -6.68 6.13
N LEU A 7 -29.32 -6.82 5.99
CA LEU A 7 -29.94 -8.03 5.43
C LEU A 7 -29.51 -8.27 3.98
N ASN A 8 -29.47 -7.23 3.14
CA ASN A 8 -28.96 -7.32 1.78
C ASN A 8 -27.48 -7.74 1.74
N GLY A 9 -26.66 -7.23 2.68
CA GLY A 9 -25.28 -7.66 2.85
C GLY A 9 -25.16 -9.14 3.20
N ILE A 10 -25.99 -9.64 4.14
CA ILE A 10 -26.01 -11.06 4.54
C ILE A 10 -26.32 -11.94 3.32
N LEU A 11 -27.37 -11.61 2.57
CA LEU A 11 -27.75 -12.35 1.37
C LEU A 11 -26.63 -12.36 0.32
N LYS A 12 -25.91 -11.24 0.13
CA LYS A 12 -24.75 -11.18 -0.78
C LYS A 12 -23.58 -12.02 -0.29
N ASP A 13 -23.33 -12.04 1.01
CA ASP A 13 -22.28 -12.87 1.62
C ASP A 13 -22.61 -14.36 1.46
N GLU A 14 -23.86 -14.76 1.70
CA GLU A 14 -24.33 -16.14 1.48
C GLU A 14 -24.27 -16.54 0.01
N ALA A 15 -24.74 -15.68 -0.90
CA ALA A 15 -24.64 -15.92 -2.34
C ALA A 15 -23.19 -16.06 -2.82
N SER A 16 -22.28 -15.25 -2.26
CA SER A 16 -20.84 -15.35 -2.55
C SER A 16 -20.27 -16.69 -2.09
N GLN A 17 -20.63 -17.15 -0.88
CA GLN A 17 -20.21 -18.46 -0.37
C GLN A 17 -20.81 -19.61 -1.18
N MET A 18 -22.06 -19.52 -1.60
CA MET A 18 -22.72 -20.55 -2.41
C MET A 18 -22.10 -20.65 -3.80
N LYS A 19 -21.81 -19.51 -4.44
CA LYS A 19 -21.04 -19.46 -5.70
C LYS A 19 -19.67 -20.09 -5.54
N LEU A 20 -19.02 -19.82 -4.41
CA LEU A 20 -17.71 -20.38 -4.10
C LEU A 20 -17.75 -21.91 -3.94
N ASN A 21 -18.72 -22.43 -3.18
CA ASN A 21 -18.91 -23.86 -3.01
C ASN A 21 -19.16 -24.59 -4.34
N ALA A 22 -19.89 -23.96 -5.27
CA ALA A 22 -20.12 -24.50 -6.61
C ALA A 22 -18.83 -24.52 -7.47
N VAL A 23 -18.06 -23.44 -7.47
CA VAL A 23 -16.75 -23.38 -8.17
C VAL A 23 -15.79 -24.44 -7.61
N HIS A 24 -15.88 -24.69 -6.30
CA HIS A 24 -15.00 -25.60 -5.60
C HIS A 24 -15.31 -27.09 -5.71
N LEU A 25 -16.32 -27.50 -6.48
CA LEU A 25 -16.57 -28.92 -6.72
C LEU A 25 -15.35 -29.63 -7.33
N CYS A 26 -14.48 -28.90 -8.03
CA CYS A 26 -13.27 -29.43 -8.68
C CYS A 26 -11.94 -28.81 -8.19
N SER A 27 -11.94 -27.98 -7.15
CA SER A 27 -10.74 -27.28 -6.66
C SER A 27 -10.00 -28.03 -5.54
N SER A 28 -8.71 -27.76 -5.38
CA SER A 28 -7.92 -28.24 -4.23
C SER A 28 -8.45 -27.66 -2.91
N VAL A 29 -8.33 -28.39 -1.80
CA VAL A 29 -8.79 -27.98 -0.46
C VAL A 29 -8.16 -26.66 -0.01
N ASN A 30 -6.90 -26.41 -0.39
CA ASN A 30 -6.17 -25.19 -0.01
C ASN A 30 -6.73 -23.95 -0.71
N ALA A 31 -7.03 -24.05 -2.02
CA ALA A 31 -7.70 -22.98 -2.75
C ALA A 31 -9.05 -22.63 -2.10
N LYS A 32 -9.84 -23.63 -1.70
CA LYS A 32 -11.12 -23.40 -0.98
C LYS A 32 -10.94 -22.64 0.32
N THR A 33 -9.87 -22.96 1.04
CA THR A 33 -9.61 -22.37 2.35
C THR A 33 -9.17 -20.91 2.22
N ILE A 34 -8.33 -20.61 1.22
CA ILE A 34 -7.90 -19.25 0.88
C ILE A 34 -9.10 -18.39 0.48
N ASP A 35 -9.91 -18.87 -0.46
CA ASP A 35 -11.08 -18.12 -0.93
C ASP A 35 -12.12 -17.89 0.18
N LEU A 36 -12.36 -18.90 1.03
CA LEU A 36 -13.25 -18.76 2.18
C LEU A 36 -12.72 -17.73 3.18
N ALA A 37 -11.43 -17.74 3.48
CA ALA A 37 -10.81 -16.74 4.35
C ALA A 37 -10.90 -15.34 3.73
N LEU A 38 -10.67 -15.21 2.43
CA LEU A 38 -10.81 -13.96 1.68
C LEU A 38 -12.25 -13.42 1.76
N LEU A 39 -13.26 -14.25 1.49
CA LEU A 39 -14.68 -13.86 1.60
C LEU A 39 -15.02 -13.34 2.99
N LYS A 40 -14.54 -14.02 4.03
CA LYS A 40 -14.80 -13.63 5.43
C LYS A 40 -14.05 -12.36 5.82
N ALA A 41 -12.84 -12.17 5.32
CA ALA A 41 -12.06 -10.94 5.53
C ALA A 41 -12.71 -9.72 4.83
N THR A 42 -13.41 -9.94 3.72
CA THR A 42 -13.93 -8.89 2.84
C THR A 42 -15.46 -8.92 2.73
N SER A 43 -16.15 -9.21 3.84
CA SER A 43 -17.61 -9.35 3.85
C SER A 43 -18.34 -8.03 3.53
N HIS A 44 -19.56 -8.12 2.99
CA HIS A 44 -20.42 -6.96 2.69
C HIS A 44 -21.12 -6.40 3.95
N THR A 45 -21.25 -7.24 4.97
CA THR A 45 -22.06 -6.99 6.18
C THR A 45 -21.44 -6.07 7.22
N SER A 46 -20.12 -5.89 7.17
CA SER A 46 -19.37 -5.20 8.22
C SER A 46 -18.72 -3.92 7.69
N ASN A 47 -18.97 -2.79 8.36
CA ASN A 47 -18.27 -1.52 8.10
C ASN A 47 -16.90 -1.43 8.82
N ASN A 48 -16.40 -2.55 9.34
CA ASN A 48 -15.07 -2.65 9.95
C ASN A 48 -14.03 -3.03 8.88
N PRO A 49 -12.73 -2.72 9.09
CA PRO A 49 -11.66 -3.24 8.26
C PRO A 49 -11.61 -4.78 8.21
N PRO A 50 -10.79 -5.38 7.32
CA PRO A 50 -10.61 -6.82 7.27
C PRO A 50 -10.25 -7.39 8.65
N SER A 51 -10.90 -8.49 9.04
CA SER A 51 -10.68 -9.09 10.36
C SER A 51 -9.28 -9.69 10.48
N ASP A 52 -8.57 -9.32 11.54
CA ASP A 52 -7.18 -9.73 11.79
C ASP A 52 -6.96 -11.24 11.72
N LYS A 53 -7.91 -12.04 12.24
CA LYS A 53 -7.85 -13.51 12.17
C LYS A 53 -7.65 -14.01 10.73
N TYR A 54 -8.40 -13.46 9.77
CA TYR A 54 -8.31 -13.89 8.37
C TYR A 54 -7.13 -13.21 7.66
N VAL A 55 -6.80 -11.97 8.04
CA VAL A 55 -5.60 -11.28 7.55
C VAL A 55 -4.34 -12.09 7.89
N THR A 56 -4.15 -12.48 9.16
CA THR A 56 -3.00 -13.27 9.60
C THR A 56 -2.90 -14.60 8.86
N PHE A 57 -4.03 -15.28 8.65
CA PHE A 57 -4.06 -16.50 7.87
C PHE A 57 -3.61 -16.26 6.42
N LEU A 58 -4.16 -15.26 5.74
CA LEU A 58 -3.78 -14.94 4.36
C LEU A 58 -2.30 -14.53 4.26
N GLN A 59 -1.80 -13.74 5.21
CA GLN A 59 -0.37 -13.38 5.28
C GLN A 59 0.53 -14.61 5.43
N SER A 60 0.14 -15.61 6.23
CA SER A 60 0.93 -16.83 6.36
C SER A 60 1.05 -17.66 5.07
N THR A 61 0.21 -17.39 4.06
CA THR A 61 0.33 -18.04 2.76
C THR A 61 1.29 -17.33 1.81
N ILE A 62 1.61 -16.05 2.05
CA ILE A 62 2.40 -15.22 1.12
C ILE A 62 3.81 -15.79 0.90
N ASP A 63 4.48 -16.23 1.96
CA ASP A 63 5.84 -16.80 1.89
C ASP A 63 5.85 -18.29 1.49
N THR A 64 4.71 -18.84 1.03
CA THR A 64 4.56 -20.25 0.65
C THR A 64 4.30 -20.38 -0.85
N CYS A 65 4.22 -21.63 -1.36
CA CYS A 65 3.83 -21.87 -2.75
C CYS A 65 2.41 -21.36 -3.10
N TYR A 66 1.58 -21.04 -2.11
CA TYR A 66 0.22 -20.51 -2.28
C TYR A 66 0.15 -18.98 -2.36
N GLY A 67 1.25 -18.27 -2.11
CA GLY A 67 1.28 -16.79 -2.14
C GLY A 67 0.76 -16.20 -3.46
N PRO A 68 1.22 -16.69 -4.63
CA PRO A 68 0.65 -16.34 -5.95
C PRO A 68 -0.87 -16.44 -6.03
N ASP A 69 -1.43 -17.58 -5.63
CA ASP A 69 -2.87 -17.85 -5.70
C ASP A 69 -3.64 -16.93 -4.74
N THR A 70 -3.10 -16.67 -3.54
CA THR A 70 -3.69 -15.74 -2.58
C THR A 70 -3.78 -14.33 -3.13
N VAL A 71 -2.71 -13.83 -3.76
CA VAL A 71 -2.68 -12.49 -4.38
C VAL A 71 -3.66 -12.43 -5.55
N ASP A 72 -3.66 -13.44 -6.43
CA ASP A 72 -4.57 -13.49 -7.57
C ASP A 72 -6.04 -13.52 -7.13
N ALA A 73 -6.37 -14.28 -6.09
CA ALA A 73 -7.72 -14.31 -5.51
C ALA A 73 -8.16 -12.92 -4.99
N ILE A 74 -7.27 -12.20 -4.30
CA ILE A 74 -7.55 -10.83 -3.82
C ILE A 74 -7.80 -9.89 -5.01
N LEU A 75 -6.93 -9.92 -6.02
CA LEU A 75 -7.03 -9.07 -7.21
C LEU A 75 -8.28 -9.39 -8.03
N HIS A 76 -8.58 -10.68 -8.22
CA HIS A 76 -9.80 -11.13 -8.88
C HIS A 76 -11.04 -10.60 -8.15
N ARG A 77 -11.09 -10.72 -6.81
CA ARG A 77 -12.20 -10.21 -6.01
C ARG A 77 -12.35 -8.68 -6.11
N LEU A 78 -11.24 -7.94 -6.09
CA LEU A 78 -11.22 -6.49 -6.29
C LEU A 78 -11.79 -6.11 -7.67
N ARG A 79 -11.41 -6.86 -8.71
CA ARG A 79 -11.84 -6.62 -10.09
C ARG A 79 -13.33 -6.89 -10.30
N VAL A 80 -13.88 -7.93 -9.69
CA VAL A 80 -15.29 -8.33 -9.97
C VAL A 80 -16.29 -7.66 -9.05
N THR A 81 -15.89 -7.15 -7.90
CA THR A 81 -16.82 -6.53 -6.94
C THR A 81 -17.31 -5.17 -7.42
N THR A 82 -18.61 -4.90 -7.25
CA THR A 82 -19.19 -3.56 -7.38
C THR A 82 -19.45 -2.93 -6.02
N ASP A 83 -19.09 -3.60 -4.92
CA ASP A 83 -19.33 -3.13 -3.56
C ASP A 83 -18.12 -2.32 -3.04
N VAL A 84 -18.38 -1.08 -2.61
CA VAL A 84 -17.36 -0.14 -2.14
C VAL A 84 -16.62 -0.67 -0.91
N CYS A 85 -17.33 -1.29 0.03
CA CYS A 85 -16.73 -1.83 1.25
C CYS A 85 -15.83 -3.03 0.94
N VAL A 86 -16.29 -3.92 0.05
CA VAL A 86 -15.50 -5.08 -0.39
C VAL A 86 -14.24 -4.62 -1.12
N ALA A 87 -14.36 -3.67 -2.06
CA ALA A 87 -13.23 -3.11 -2.77
C ALA A 87 -12.19 -2.50 -1.80
N ALA A 88 -12.66 -1.68 -0.85
CA ALA A 88 -11.81 -1.07 0.17
C ALA A 88 -11.04 -2.13 0.99
N LYS A 89 -11.72 -3.18 1.42
CA LYS A 89 -11.14 -4.28 2.19
C LYS A 89 -10.12 -5.09 1.37
N CYS A 90 -10.37 -5.29 0.08
CA CYS A 90 -9.41 -5.95 -0.81
C CYS A 90 -8.14 -5.12 -0.98
N LEU A 91 -8.26 -3.79 -1.13
CA LEU A 91 -7.09 -2.90 -1.20
C LEU A 91 -6.29 -2.89 0.12
N ILE A 92 -6.96 -2.85 1.27
CA ILE A 92 -6.30 -2.96 2.59
C ILE A 92 -5.57 -4.29 2.72
N LEU A 93 -6.21 -5.41 2.33
CA LEU A 93 -5.58 -6.72 2.35
C LEU A 93 -4.34 -6.74 1.48
N LEU A 94 -4.44 -6.28 0.24
CA LEU A 94 -3.31 -6.21 -0.69
C LEU A 94 -2.15 -5.44 -0.07
N HIS A 95 -2.42 -4.26 0.49
CA HIS A 95 -1.40 -3.45 1.15
C HIS A 95 -0.74 -4.19 2.32
N LYS A 96 -1.54 -4.87 3.16
CA LYS A 96 -1.01 -5.69 4.27
C LYS A 96 -0.19 -6.89 3.79
N MET A 97 -0.51 -7.50 2.65
CA MET A 97 0.28 -8.59 2.07
C MET A 97 1.65 -8.08 1.59
N VAL A 98 1.65 -6.94 0.91
CA VAL A 98 2.89 -6.29 0.42
C VAL A 98 3.80 -5.92 1.60
N LYS A 99 3.24 -5.43 2.70
CA LYS A 99 4.00 -5.04 3.90
C LYS A 99 4.45 -6.22 4.76
N SER A 100 3.75 -7.36 4.75
CA SER A 100 4.14 -8.55 5.51
C SER A 100 5.34 -9.26 4.94
N GLU A 101 5.69 -8.97 3.69
CA GLU A 101 6.88 -9.49 3.06
C GLU A 101 8.10 -9.21 3.95
N SER A 102 8.77 -10.27 4.39
CA SER A 102 9.98 -10.16 5.20
C SER A 102 11.06 -9.47 4.36
N GLY A 103 11.26 -8.17 4.61
CA GLY A 103 12.41 -7.45 4.09
C GLY A 103 13.70 -8.20 4.43
N TYR A 104 14.49 -8.48 3.39
CA TYR A 104 15.81 -9.14 3.44
C TYR A 104 15.83 -10.56 4.02
N ASN A 105 15.50 -11.55 3.18
CA ASN A 105 16.26 -12.80 3.19
C ASN A 105 17.32 -12.65 2.10
N GLY A 106 18.59 -12.79 2.50
CA GLY A 106 19.76 -12.53 1.66
C GLY A 106 19.79 -13.28 0.33
N GLU A 107 20.86 -13.02 -0.41
CA GLU A 107 21.19 -13.40 -1.79
C GLU A 107 20.96 -14.89 -2.16
N ASP A 108 20.71 -15.78 -1.19
CA ASP A 108 20.44 -17.21 -1.38
C ASP A 108 18.96 -17.57 -1.66
N SER A 109 17.99 -16.64 -1.49
CA SER A 109 16.57 -16.94 -1.76
C SER A 109 16.12 -16.65 -3.20
N LEU A 110 17.06 -16.19 -4.04
CA LEU A 110 16.83 -15.66 -5.38
C LEU A 110 16.20 -16.63 -6.39
N ARG A 111 16.09 -17.94 -6.10
CA ARG A 111 15.62 -18.90 -7.11
C ARG A 111 14.14 -19.30 -7.01
N ASN A 112 13.47 -19.09 -5.88
CA ASN A 112 12.05 -19.48 -5.71
C ASN A 112 11.11 -18.34 -5.27
N ASN A 113 11.64 -17.20 -4.80
CA ASN A 113 10.82 -16.07 -4.32
C ASN A 113 10.50 -15.00 -5.38
N ILE A 114 10.95 -15.17 -6.62
CA ILE A 114 10.71 -14.22 -7.72
C ILE A 114 9.23 -14.17 -8.13
N ASN A 115 8.47 -15.26 -7.99
CA ASN A 115 7.15 -15.37 -8.61
C ASN A 115 6.04 -14.52 -7.93
N HIS A 116 6.03 -14.36 -6.61
CA HIS A 116 4.99 -13.58 -5.92
C HIS A 116 5.23 -12.07 -6.03
N ARG A 117 6.49 -11.64 -5.95
CA ARG A 117 6.92 -10.26 -6.27
C ARG A 117 6.50 -9.90 -7.68
N THR A 118 6.86 -10.74 -8.66
CA THR A 118 6.46 -10.51 -10.05
C THR A 118 4.95 -10.43 -10.19
N LEU A 119 4.12 -11.21 -9.49
CA LEU A 119 2.66 -11.08 -9.60
C LEU A 119 2.09 -9.80 -8.98
N ILE A 120 2.55 -9.42 -7.79
CA ILE A 120 2.16 -8.17 -7.14
C ILE A 120 2.60 -6.96 -7.97
N TYR A 121 3.81 -6.99 -8.54
CA TYR A 121 4.37 -5.87 -9.29
C TYR A 121 3.90 -5.83 -10.75
N THR A 122 3.80 -6.97 -11.45
CA THR A 122 3.27 -7.01 -12.84
C THR A 122 1.78 -6.70 -12.92
N GLN A 123 1.00 -7.03 -11.88
CA GLN A 123 -0.41 -6.65 -11.79
C GLN A 123 -0.68 -5.38 -10.96
N GLY A 124 0.36 -4.79 -10.35
CA GLY A 124 0.27 -3.61 -9.48
C GLY A 124 0.80 -2.31 -10.10
N GLY A 125 1.68 -2.37 -11.10
CA GLY A 125 2.15 -1.20 -11.83
C GLY A 125 1.15 -0.77 -12.91
N SER A 126 0.16 0.07 -12.55
CA SER A 126 -0.95 0.58 -13.41
C SER A 126 -2.16 -0.35 -13.63
N ASN A 127 -2.21 -1.49 -12.93
CA ASN A 127 -3.14 -2.58 -13.23
C ASN A 127 -4.18 -2.86 -12.13
N LEU A 128 -4.20 -2.11 -11.02
CA LEU A 128 -5.32 -2.20 -10.08
C LEU A 128 -6.57 -1.62 -10.76
N LYS A 129 -7.48 -2.52 -11.12
CA LYS A 129 -8.75 -2.19 -11.77
C LYS A 129 -9.87 -2.32 -10.75
N LEU A 130 -10.64 -1.25 -10.62
CA LEU A 130 -11.91 -1.24 -9.92
C LEU A 130 -13.03 -1.38 -10.96
N ASN A 131 -14.02 -2.20 -10.66
CA ASN A 131 -15.28 -2.18 -11.39
C ASN A 131 -16.09 -0.92 -11.03
N ASP A 132 -17.17 -0.68 -11.78
CA ASP A 132 -18.12 0.38 -11.48
C ASP A 132 -18.73 0.17 -10.08
N LEU A 133 -18.27 0.98 -9.13
CA LEU A 133 -18.65 0.86 -7.74
C LEU A 133 -20.07 1.38 -7.51
N ASN A 134 -20.85 0.67 -6.71
CA ASN A 134 -22.19 1.09 -6.30
C ASN A 134 -22.12 2.11 -5.16
N VAL A 135 -21.77 3.35 -5.52
CA VAL A 135 -21.55 4.49 -4.62
C VAL A 135 -22.81 4.86 -3.83
N ASN A 136 -24.00 4.68 -4.41
CA ASN A 136 -25.27 5.23 -3.91
C ASN A 136 -26.04 4.33 -2.93
N SER A 137 -25.45 3.23 -2.49
CA SER A 137 -26.12 2.29 -1.58
C SER A 137 -26.33 2.85 -0.16
N SER A 138 -25.46 3.74 0.33
CA SER A 138 -25.61 4.40 1.64
C SER A 138 -24.79 5.70 1.76
N ARG A 139 -25.01 6.49 2.82
CA ARG A 139 -24.13 7.62 3.17
C ARG A 139 -22.69 7.15 3.44
N PHE A 140 -22.53 6.00 4.09
CA PHE A 140 -21.23 5.41 4.40
C PHE A 140 -20.42 5.13 3.13
N THR A 141 -21.04 4.51 2.12
CA THR A 141 -20.38 4.20 0.84
C THR A 141 -20.06 5.44 0.02
N ARG A 142 -20.89 6.49 0.11
CA ARG A 142 -20.59 7.79 -0.53
C ARG A 142 -19.36 8.45 0.07
N GLU A 143 -19.23 8.43 1.40
CA GLU A 143 -18.03 8.96 2.10
C GLU A 143 -16.79 8.10 1.85
N LEU A 144 -16.94 6.78 1.67
CA LEU A 144 -15.83 5.85 1.44
C LEU A 144 -15.33 5.85 -0.02
N THR A 145 -16.17 6.17 -1.00
CA THR A 145 -15.81 6.04 -2.43
C THR A 145 -14.59 6.87 -2.85
N PRO A 146 -14.50 8.18 -2.52
CA PRO A 146 -13.31 8.97 -2.86
C PRO A 146 -12.03 8.37 -2.25
N TRP A 147 -12.13 7.83 -1.04
CA TRP A 147 -11.03 7.15 -0.36
C TRP A 147 -10.62 5.87 -1.09
N VAL A 148 -11.56 5.06 -1.56
CA VAL A 148 -11.24 3.84 -2.33
C VAL A 148 -10.55 4.17 -3.65
N GLN A 149 -11.03 5.20 -4.37
CA GLN A 149 -10.43 5.63 -5.63
C GLN A 149 -9.01 6.17 -5.42
N TRP A 150 -8.85 7.04 -4.43
CA TRP A 150 -7.55 7.58 -4.06
C TRP A 150 -6.58 6.48 -3.59
N TYR A 151 -7.02 5.60 -2.68
CA TYR A 151 -6.17 4.54 -2.13
C TYR A 151 -5.72 3.55 -3.19
N LYS A 152 -6.55 3.31 -4.21
CA LYS A 152 -6.19 2.51 -5.39
C LYS A 152 -5.06 3.16 -6.20
N GLN A 153 -5.13 4.47 -6.46
CA GLN A 153 -4.06 5.21 -7.15
C GLN A 153 -2.78 5.27 -6.31
N TYR A 154 -2.93 5.56 -5.03
CA TYR A 154 -1.83 5.54 -4.06
C TYR A 154 -1.12 4.18 -4.03
N LEU A 155 -1.86 3.06 -4.01
CA LEU A 155 -1.26 1.73 -4.03
C LEU A 155 -0.61 1.39 -5.37
N ASP A 156 -1.18 1.81 -6.51
CA ASP A 156 -0.52 1.65 -7.81
C ASP A 156 0.85 2.37 -7.81
N CYS A 157 0.91 3.61 -7.30
CA CYS A 157 2.14 4.37 -7.14
C CYS A 157 3.13 3.64 -6.19
N TYR A 158 2.65 3.23 -5.02
CA TYR A 158 3.46 2.51 -4.02
C TYR A 158 4.09 1.21 -4.57
N LEU A 159 3.32 0.43 -5.33
CA LEU A 159 3.81 -0.80 -5.97
C LEU A 159 4.80 -0.52 -7.09
N SER A 160 4.60 0.55 -7.85
CA SER A 160 5.54 0.99 -8.89
C SER A 160 6.87 1.45 -8.28
N ILE A 161 6.84 2.11 -7.13
CA ILE A 161 8.04 2.49 -6.38
C ILE A 161 8.82 1.25 -5.95
N ALA A 162 8.13 0.23 -5.45
CA ALA A 162 8.80 -1.00 -5.02
C ALA A 162 9.55 -1.69 -6.16
N GLU A 163 9.01 -1.64 -7.39
CA GLU A 163 9.70 -2.10 -8.60
C GLU A 163 10.96 -1.26 -8.89
N VAL A 164 10.85 0.06 -8.87
CA VAL A 164 11.98 0.98 -9.13
C VAL A 164 13.08 0.88 -8.07
N LEU A 165 12.71 0.70 -6.81
CA LEU A 165 13.65 0.52 -5.71
C LEU A 165 14.26 -0.89 -5.67
N GLY A 166 13.63 -1.86 -6.33
CA GLY A 166 13.93 -3.29 -6.22
C GLY A 166 13.55 -3.90 -4.86
N ILE A 167 12.88 -3.14 -4.00
CA ILE A 167 12.42 -3.54 -2.68
C ILE A 167 11.13 -2.79 -2.31
N THR A 168 10.26 -3.45 -1.53
CA THR A 168 9.12 -2.79 -0.91
C THR A 168 9.60 -1.63 0.01
N PRO A 169 9.03 -0.41 -0.11
CA PRO A 169 9.44 0.74 0.67
C PRO A 169 8.94 0.70 2.13
N ASN A 170 9.33 -0.35 2.87
CA ASN A 170 8.93 -0.64 4.25
C ASN A 170 10.16 -0.73 5.18
N ILE A 171 11.07 0.24 5.07
CA ILE A 171 12.26 0.31 5.92
C ILE A 171 11.87 0.71 7.35
N LYS A 172 12.35 -0.04 8.35
CA LYS A 172 12.09 0.27 9.76
C LYS A 172 13.22 1.13 10.34
N GLU A 173 12.96 1.71 11.51
CA GLU A 173 13.97 2.43 12.29
C GLU A 173 14.90 1.45 13.01
N LYS A 174 15.54 0.56 12.25
CA LYS A 174 16.56 -0.37 12.73
C LYS A 174 17.88 0.00 12.09
N ASN A 175 18.94 -0.04 12.88
CA ASN A 175 20.29 0.28 12.40
C ASN A 175 20.71 -0.63 11.23
N GLU A 176 20.32 -1.90 11.28
CA GLU A 176 20.61 -2.88 10.22
C GLU A 176 19.92 -2.53 8.89
N ASP A 177 18.62 -2.25 8.94
CA ASP A 177 17.85 -1.85 7.75
C ASP A 177 18.44 -0.58 7.12
N LYS A 178 18.79 0.42 7.95
CA LYS A 178 19.46 1.65 7.50
C LYS A 178 20.79 1.33 6.83
N ARG A 179 21.63 0.51 7.47
CA ARG A 179 22.97 0.15 6.95
C ARG A 179 22.90 -0.54 5.59
N LEU A 180 22.03 -1.54 5.45
CA LEU A 180 21.84 -2.27 4.20
C LEU A 180 21.36 -1.36 3.07
N GLU A 181 20.40 -0.48 3.38
CA GLU A 181 19.90 0.47 2.40
C GLU A 181 20.95 1.52 2.01
N THR A 182 21.73 2.03 2.96
CA THR A 182 22.86 2.93 2.65
C THR A 182 23.86 2.24 1.72
N GLN A 183 24.28 1.01 2.03
CA GLN A 183 25.21 0.25 1.17
C GLN A 183 24.68 0.09 -0.26
N ARG A 184 23.38 -0.23 -0.39
CA ARG A 184 22.71 -0.34 -1.68
C ARG A 184 22.71 0.98 -2.44
N VAL A 185 22.27 2.06 -1.80
CA VAL A 185 22.19 3.40 -2.42
C VAL A 185 23.58 3.88 -2.85
N SER A 186 24.63 3.62 -2.07
CA SER A 186 26.01 3.96 -2.43
C SER A 186 26.52 3.19 -3.66
N SER A 187 25.93 2.04 -4.01
CA SER A 187 26.28 1.31 -5.23
C SER A 187 25.60 1.84 -6.50
N TYR A 188 24.53 2.63 -6.36
CA TYR A 188 23.75 3.10 -7.50
C TYR A 188 24.41 4.28 -8.22
N PRO A 189 24.29 4.37 -9.56
CA PRO A 189 24.58 5.59 -10.31
C PRO A 189 23.76 6.79 -9.84
N MET A 190 24.26 8.01 -10.03
CA MET A 190 23.61 9.24 -9.54
C MET A 190 22.23 9.47 -10.17
N ASP A 191 22.10 9.23 -11.47
CA ASP A 191 20.84 9.30 -12.23
C ASP A 191 19.79 8.31 -11.71
N CYS A 192 20.23 7.12 -11.30
CA CYS A 192 19.35 6.13 -10.65
C CYS A 192 18.82 6.66 -9.31
N ILE A 193 19.68 7.28 -8.48
CA ILE A 193 19.27 7.85 -7.19
C ILE A 193 18.26 8.99 -7.40
N LEU A 194 18.52 9.90 -8.34
CA LEU A 194 17.60 10.99 -8.67
C LEU A 194 16.24 10.47 -9.12
N LYS A 195 16.21 9.49 -10.02
CA LYS A 195 14.98 8.83 -10.45
C LYS A 195 14.22 8.21 -9.27
N GLN A 196 14.90 7.54 -8.35
CA GLN A 196 14.26 6.98 -7.16
C GLN A 196 13.65 8.06 -6.26
N ILE A 197 14.30 9.22 -6.13
CA ILE A 197 13.77 10.37 -5.38
C ILE A 197 12.52 10.90 -6.06
N ASP A 198 12.50 11.07 -7.37
CA ASP A 198 11.33 11.54 -8.12
C ASP A 198 10.09 10.66 -7.83
N PHE A 199 10.25 9.34 -7.90
CA PHE A 199 9.18 8.39 -7.57
C PHE A 199 8.72 8.45 -6.11
N LEU A 200 9.64 8.70 -5.17
CA LEU A 200 9.28 8.88 -3.76
C LEU A 200 8.56 10.21 -3.51
N VAL A 201 8.87 11.26 -4.28
CA VAL A 201 8.14 12.53 -4.25
C VAL A 201 6.74 12.36 -4.84
N GLU A 202 6.57 11.59 -5.92
CA GLU A 202 5.25 11.26 -6.47
C GLU A 202 4.35 10.58 -5.44
N LEU A 203 4.91 9.70 -4.58
CA LEU A 203 4.18 9.13 -3.45
C LEU A 203 3.66 10.20 -2.50
N PHE A 204 4.47 11.22 -2.21
CA PHE A 204 4.13 12.31 -1.32
C PHE A 204 3.10 13.26 -1.92
N GLU A 205 3.13 13.48 -3.23
CA GLU A 205 2.07 14.19 -3.96
C GLU A 205 0.74 13.43 -3.75
N HIS A 206 0.72 12.12 -3.99
CA HIS A 206 -0.47 11.29 -3.73
C HIS A 206 -0.94 11.36 -2.27
N ILE A 207 -0.03 11.29 -1.29
CA ILE A 207 -0.38 11.39 0.13
C ILE A 207 -0.98 12.77 0.47
N SER A 208 -0.45 13.83 -0.13
CA SER A 208 -0.90 15.20 0.10
C SER A 208 -2.27 15.46 -0.50
N ASP A 209 -2.57 14.86 -1.65
CA ASP A 209 -3.84 14.96 -2.38
C ASP A 209 -4.95 14.05 -1.85
N ARG A 210 -4.74 13.43 -0.67
CA ARG A 210 -5.74 12.53 -0.07
C ARG A 210 -7.10 13.24 0.13
N PRO A 211 -8.21 12.52 0.00
CA PRO A 211 -9.53 13.05 0.34
C PRO A 211 -9.58 13.53 1.78
N LYS A 212 -10.37 14.57 2.06
CA LYS A 212 -10.61 15.01 3.43
C LYS A 212 -11.24 13.86 4.23
N ALA A 213 -10.79 13.70 5.47
CA ALA A 213 -11.35 12.71 6.37
C ALA A 213 -12.88 12.85 6.46
N PRO A 214 -13.65 11.74 6.43
CA PRO A 214 -15.09 11.81 6.53
C PRO A 214 -15.50 12.56 7.79
N GLN A 215 -16.54 13.40 7.70
CA GLN A 215 -17.07 14.13 8.85
C GLN A 215 -17.57 13.18 9.94
N SER A 216 -17.97 11.95 9.57
CA SER A 216 -18.25 10.89 10.51
C SER A 216 -16.93 10.26 10.99
N LYS A 217 -16.51 10.56 12.23
CA LYS A 217 -15.32 9.96 12.90
C LYS A 217 -15.36 8.43 13.05
N LEU A 218 -16.32 7.73 12.43
CA LEU A 218 -16.63 6.32 12.63
C LEU A 218 -16.28 5.44 11.41
N ASN A 219 -15.75 5.98 10.31
CA ASN A 219 -15.36 5.14 9.18
C ASN A 219 -14.03 4.41 9.45
N LYS A 220 -14.12 3.27 10.15
CA LYS A 220 -12.97 2.45 10.55
C LYS A 220 -12.15 1.94 9.36
N ILE A 221 -12.73 1.81 8.18
CA ILE A 221 -12.01 1.42 6.95
C ILE A 221 -11.05 2.55 6.53
N VAL A 222 -11.52 3.80 6.55
CA VAL A 222 -10.68 4.97 6.26
C VAL A 222 -9.58 5.14 7.29
N ILE A 223 -9.88 4.89 8.57
CA ILE A 223 -8.88 4.92 9.65
C ILE A 223 -7.77 3.90 9.36
N GLU A 224 -8.13 2.67 9.01
CA GLU A 224 -7.16 1.61 8.67
C GLU A 224 -6.31 1.98 7.44
N MET A 225 -6.92 2.50 6.38
CA MET A 225 -6.21 2.96 5.19
C MET A 225 -5.20 4.05 5.52
N THR A 226 -5.60 5.01 6.36
CA THR A 226 -4.77 6.13 6.81
C THR A 226 -3.62 5.64 7.66
N GLU A 227 -3.87 4.75 8.63
CA GLU A 227 -2.83 4.21 9.50
C GLU A 227 -1.75 3.46 8.70
N LEU A 228 -2.16 2.63 7.72
CA LEU A 228 -1.22 1.98 6.83
C LEU A 228 -0.41 2.99 6.03
N MET A 229 -1.06 3.95 5.36
CA MET A 229 -0.36 4.99 4.59
C MET A 229 0.61 5.82 5.44
N VAL A 230 0.25 6.16 6.68
CA VAL A 230 1.14 6.92 7.57
C VAL A 230 2.40 6.12 7.88
N GLN A 231 2.32 4.80 8.02
CA GLN A 231 3.51 3.96 8.18
C GLN A 231 4.41 4.01 6.94
N ASP A 232 3.83 4.04 5.75
CA ASP A 232 4.58 4.16 4.48
C ASP A 232 5.20 5.55 4.32
N TYR A 233 4.48 6.61 4.69
CA TYR A 233 5.03 7.97 4.73
C TYR A 233 6.34 8.03 5.54
N PHE A 234 6.35 7.46 6.75
CA PHE A 234 7.54 7.44 7.58
C PHE A 234 8.64 6.52 7.04
N SER A 235 8.28 5.44 6.34
CA SER A 235 9.25 4.57 5.68
C SER A 235 9.90 5.28 4.49
N ALA A 236 9.10 5.96 3.67
CA ALA A 236 9.54 6.76 2.54
C ALA A 236 10.41 7.95 2.98
N ILE A 237 10.09 8.65 4.08
CA ILE A 237 10.98 9.68 4.65
C ILE A 237 12.37 9.11 4.94
N ARG A 238 12.44 7.93 5.57
CA ARG A 238 13.74 7.31 5.89
C ARG A 238 14.51 6.94 4.62
N LEU A 239 13.82 6.39 3.60
CA LEU A 239 14.42 6.07 2.30
C LEU A 239 14.94 7.30 1.56
N MET A 240 14.15 8.38 1.51
CA MET A 240 14.54 9.64 0.89
C MET A 240 15.72 10.26 1.63
N ARG A 241 15.70 10.25 2.96
CA ARG A 241 16.80 10.77 3.77
C ARG A 241 18.13 10.08 3.44
N ILE A 242 18.16 8.75 3.34
CA ILE A 242 19.38 8.01 2.98
C ILE A 242 19.90 8.44 1.60
N ARG A 243 19.00 8.63 0.62
CA ARG A 243 19.35 9.08 -0.73
C ARG A 243 19.87 10.51 -0.76
N PHE A 244 19.25 11.41 -0.01
CA PHE A 244 19.69 12.79 0.17
C PHE A 244 21.05 12.88 0.90
N GLU A 245 21.29 12.03 1.91
CA GLU A 245 22.59 11.91 2.56
C GLU A 245 23.68 11.49 1.56
N GLU A 246 23.40 10.49 0.72
CA GLU A 246 24.32 10.06 -0.35
C GLU A 246 24.60 11.17 -1.37
N LEU A 247 23.56 11.88 -1.84
CA LEU A 247 23.74 12.98 -2.79
C LEU A 247 24.53 14.16 -2.21
N ASN A 248 24.34 14.45 -0.92
CA ASN A 248 25.14 15.44 -0.20
C ASN A 248 26.61 15.01 -0.12
N VAL A 249 26.91 13.72 0.06
CA VAL A 249 28.29 13.19 0.06
C VAL A 249 28.92 13.27 -1.33
N ARG A 250 28.16 12.96 -2.38
CA ARG A 250 28.63 12.99 -3.77
C ARG A 250 28.74 14.38 -4.37
N VAL A 251 28.29 15.42 -3.65
CA VAL A 251 28.22 16.81 -4.14
C VAL A 251 27.44 16.86 -5.46
N ALA A 252 26.23 16.31 -5.44
CA ALA A 252 25.33 16.36 -6.60
C ALA A 252 25.11 17.82 -7.05
N LYS A 253 24.98 18.03 -8.36
CA LYS A 253 24.79 19.38 -8.91
C LYS A 253 23.43 19.92 -8.45
N PRO A 254 23.38 21.11 -7.83
CA PRO A 254 22.14 21.70 -7.31
C PRO A 254 21.04 21.80 -8.37
N ASN A 255 21.42 22.13 -9.62
CA ASN A 255 20.51 22.36 -10.74
C ASN A 255 19.63 21.13 -11.07
N GLU A 256 20.11 19.92 -10.80
CA GLU A 256 19.38 18.67 -11.04
C GLU A 256 18.45 18.33 -9.87
N LEU A 257 18.74 18.84 -8.67
CA LEU A 257 18.00 18.59 -7.44
C LEU A 257 16.89 19.60 -7.16
N VAL A 258 17.12 20.87 -7.48
CA VAL A 258 16.18 21.96 -7.20
C VAL A 258 14.75 21.63 -7.67
N PRO A 259 14.50 21.13 -8.90
CA PRO A 259 13.13 20.84 -9.36
C PRO A 259 12.41 19.79 -8.50
N VAL A 260 13.10 18.73 -8.08
CA VAL A 260 12.49 17.66 -7.27
C VAL A 260 12.29 18.11 -5.82
N LEU A 261 13.20 18.94 -5.29
CA LEU A 261 13.06 19.53 -3.96
C LEU A 261 11.90 20.54 -3.90
N GLU A 262 11.66 21.32 -4.95
CA GLU A 262 10.50 22.23 -5.02
C GLU A 262 9.17 21.46 -5.04
N LYS A 263 9.08 20.37 -5.82
CA LYS A 263 7.90 19.48 -5.79
C LYS A 263 7.66 18.90 -4.40
N LEU A 264 8.72 18.45 -3.74
CA LEU A 264 8.67 17.95 -2.37
C LEU A 264 8.17 19.01 -1.39
N GLU A 265 8.65 20.26 -1.49
CA GLU A 265 8.20 21.37 -0.65
C GLU A 265 6.70 21.70 -0.85
N ASN A 266 6.18 21.57 -2.08
CA ASN A 266 4.74 21.76 -2.35
C ASN A 266 3.87 20.74 -1.60
N CYS A 267 4.41 19.56 -1.27
CA CYS A 267 3.72 18.54 -0.48
C CYS A 267 3.70 18.85 1.03
N LYS A 268 4.56 19.77 1.51
CA LYS A 268 4.86 19.94 2.94
C LYS A 268 3.62 20.24 3.80
N GLU A 269 2.70 21.07 3.31
CA GLU A 269 1.46 21.39 4.04
C GLU A 269 0.59 20.15 4.21
N GLY A 270 0.36 19.39 3.14
CA GLY A 270 -0.44 18.17 3.15
C GLY A 270 0.12 17.07 4.04
N LEU A 271 1.45 17.03 4.20
CA LEU A 271 2.17 16.06 5.04
C LEU A 271 2.29 16.48 6.52
N SER A 272 2.12 17.77 6.81
CA SER A 272 2.33 18.33 8.16
C SER A 272 1.42 17.72 9.24
N GLU A 273 0.23 17.23 8.83
CA GLU A 273 -0.73 16.56 9.72
C GLU A 273 -0.12 15.34 10.42
N PHE A 274 0.88 14.68 9.85
CA PHE A 274 1.49 13.47 10.42
C PHE A 274 2.66 13.76 11.36
N SER A 275 3.01 15.03 11.54
CA SER A 275 4.18 15.46 12.33
C SER A 275 4.16 15.00 13.80
N TRP A 276 2.97 14.77 14.36
CA TRP A 276 2.79 14.31 15.73
C TRP A 276 3.44 12.95 16.00
N ARG A 277 3.61 12.08 14.98
CA ARG A 277 4.11 10.72 15.18
C ARG A 277 5.64 10.65 15.28
N SER A 278 6.37 11.58 14.65
CA SER A 278 7.82 11.71 14.86
C SER A 278 8.32 13.11 14.46
N LYS A 279 8.28 14.03 15.42
CA LYS A 279 8.67 15.43 15.22
C LYS A 279 10.14 15.59 14.83
N TYR A 280 11.05 14.84 15.48
CA TYR A 280 12.49 14.92 15.23
C TYR A 280 12.86 14.43 13.83
N LEU A 281 12.36 13.26 13.43
CA LEU A 281 12.62 12.71 12.09
C LEU A 281 12.18 13.67 10.99
N ILE A 282 11.02 14.30 11.16
CA ILE A 282 10.47 15.25 10.18
C ILE A 282 11.27 16.55 10.17
N ALA A 283 11.65 17.08 11.33
CA ALA A 283 12.48 18.28 11.41
C ALA A 283 13.85 18.06 10.75
N ASP A 284 14.51 16.94 11.06
CA ASP A 284 15.81 16.58 10.47
C ASP A 284 15.71 16.38 8.95
N PHE A 285 14.63 15.74 8.48
CA PHE A 285 14.37 15.55 7.06
C PHE A 285 14.24 16.89 6.32
N TRP A 286 13.40 17.80 6.82
CA TRP A 286 13.22 19.11 6.19
C TRP A 286 14.47 19.99 6.28
N TYR A 287 15.26 19.88 7.35
CA TYR A 287 16.55 20.56 7.43
C TYR A 287 17.50 20.09 6.32
N LEU A 288 17.57 18.78 6.08
CA LEU A 288 18.39 18.23 4.99
C LEU A 288 17.91 18.68 3.60
N VAL A 289 16.59 18.74 3.38
CA VAL A 289 15.99 19.27 2.16
C VAL A 289 16.41 20.71 1.91
N SER A 290 16.30 21.59 2.92
CA SER A 290 16.73 22.99 2.80
C SER A 290 18.23 23.10 2.52
N LYS A 291 19.06 22.33 3.24
CA LYS A 291 20.51 22.32 3.02
C LYS A 291 20.88 21.94 1.58
N LEU A 292 20.24 20.92 0.99
CA LEU A 292 20.51 20.48 -0.37
C LEU A 292 20.11 21.50 -1.43
N LYS A 293 19.12 22.36 -1.13
CA LYS A 293 18.67 23.44 -2.03
C LYS A 293 19.63 24.63 -2.03
N ASP A 294 20.31 24.87 -0.91
CA ASP A 294 21.25 25.97 -0.71
C ASP A 294 22.70 25.63 -1.13
N MET A 295 22.96 24.38 -1.54
CA MET A 295 24.26 23.95 -2.12
C MET A 295 24.46 24.52 -3.52
#